data_AF-A0A3P7L3A0-F1
#
_entry.id   AF-A0A3P7L3A0-F1
#
_cell.length_a   1.000
_cell.length_b   1.000
_cell.length_c   1.000
_cell.angle_alpha   90.00
_cell.angle_beta   90.00
_cell.angle_gamma   90.00
#
_symmetry.space_group_name_H-M   'P 1'
#
loop_
_entity.id
_entity.type
_entity.pdbx_description
1 polymer ?
#
loop_
_entity_poly.entity_id
_entity_poly.type
_entity_poly.pdbx_seq_one_letter_code
_entity_poly.pdbx_strand_id
1 'polypeptide(L)'
;MKTQERCKILNGTWNNDACKTFYAPDVFFFCCLLFVSCFFLSYALRSIRTSRFFPTRVRSLIADFAVMIAIIICTLVDYFCGFNTPKLRVPENFEPTLGYGKRTWLIPPFAGNPWWSALFAFGPALLAVILIFMDQQITAVIINRRENKLKKGEGYHLDLLIVAITMATNSLLGIPWFVAATVLSINHVLSLKKVSESAAPGEQPVFLGCREQRVTGFFIFLFIGLSVFMSRVLRLIPMAVLYGVFLLMGITSLNGLQIIQRFLLIFMPGKYQPDYPYLSHVRLWRVHLFTMIQVLCLALLWVIKSIKEISILFPLMHEMHWLDDILPESSCSRKKKKPALPESNSKTTVVRMLSCLPFGSFLFLSMPLSGLIFIPIWN
;
A
#
# COMPACT_ATOMS: atom_id res chain seq x y z
N MET A 1 18.96 -33.01 -14.48
CA MET A 1 19.47 -34.34 -14.10
C MET A 1 19.06 -35.42 -15.11
N LYS A 2 17.79 -35.86 -15.21
CA LYS A 2 17.35 -36.96 -16.11
C LYS A 2 17.84 -36.91 -17.58
N THR A 3 18.09 -35.74 -18.15
CA THR A 3 18.61 -35.57 -19.52
C THR A 3 20.12 -35.82 -19.64
N GLN A 4 20.90 -35.51 -18.61
CA GLN A 4 22.36 -35.67 -18.59
C GLN A 4 22.78 -37.14 -18.46
N GLU A 5 22.00 -37.92 -17.72
CA GLU A 5 22.14 -39.39 -17.62
C GLU A 5 21.84 -40.06 -18.97
N ARG A 6 20.75 -39.67 -19.64
CA ARG A 6 20.40 -40.20 -20.98
C ARG A 6 21.46 -39.90 -22.03
N CYS A 7 22.12 -38.73 -21.99
CA CYS A 7 23.17 -38.39 -22.95
C CYS A 7 24.41 -39.28 -22.80
N LYS A 8 24.83 -39.60 -21.56
CA LYS A 8 25.93 -40.54 -21.30
C LYS A 8 25.62 -41.96 -21.80
N ILE A 9 24.39 -42.43 -21.64
CA ILE A 9 23.95 -43.77 -22.11
C ILE A 9 24.01 -43.88 -23.64
N LEU A 10 23.87 -42.76 -24.36
CA LEU A 10 23.87 -42.69 -25.83
C LEU A 10 25.25 -42.37 -26.43
N ASN A 11 26.34 -42.41 -25.64
CA ASN A 11 27.70 -42.05 -26.07
C ASN A 11 27.82 -40.66 -26.74
N GLY A 12 26.93 -39.72 -26.38
CA GLY A 12 26.98 -38.34 -26.87
C GLY A 12 27.99 -37.48 -26.11
N THR A 13 28.69 -36.58 -26.82
CA THR A 13 29.49 -35.52 -26.19
C THR A 13 28.56 -34.38 -25.73
N TRP A 14 28.58 -34.08 -24.43
CA TRP A 14 27.72 -33.03 -23.87
C TRP A 14 28.31 -31.64 -24.16
N ASN A 15 27.82 -30.97 -25.20
CA ASN A 15 28.21 -29.61 -25.52
C ASN A 15 27.26 -28.61 -24.84
N ASN A 16 27.80 -27.69 -24.02
CA ASN A 16 26.99 -26.83 -23.14
C ASN A 16 26.15 -25.76 -23.87
N ASP A 17 26.33 -25.58 -25.17
CA ASP A 17 25.59 -24.60 -25.99
C ASP A 17 24.07 -24.89 -26.04
N ALA A 18 23.68 -26.15 -25.88
CA ALA A 18 22.27 -26.56 -25.78
C ALA A 18 21.62 -26.20 -24.42
N CYS A 19 22.41 -25.76 -23.43
CA CYS A 19 21.94 -25.35 -22.11
C CYS A 19 21.68 -23.84 -21.96
N LYS A 20 21.40 -23.13 -23.07
CA LYS A 20 20.65 -21.87 -22.96
C LYS A 20 19.30 -22.19 -22.31
N THR A 21 18.89 -21.35 -21.35
CA THR A 21 17.71 -21.57 -20.49
C THR A 21 16.51 -22.08 -21.29
N PHE A 22 16.00 -23.25 -20.91
CA PHE A 22 14.89 -23.92 -21.58
C PHE A 22 13.68 -22.96 -21.64
N TYR A 23 13.49 -22.31 -22.78
CA TYR A 23 12.43 -21.32 -22.95
C TYR A 23 11.13 -22.10 -23.10
N ALA A 24 10.32 -22.11 -22.03
CA ALA A 24 9.01 -22.74 -22.02
C ALA A 24 7.96 -21.66 -22.34
N PRO A 25 7.62 -21.44 -23.64
CA PRO A 25 6.75 -20.33 -24.05
C PRO A 25 5.37 -20.40 -23.37
N ASP A 26 4.88 -21.63 -23.17
CA ASP A 26 3.55 -21.90 -22.62
C ASP A 26 3.40 -21.46 -21.16
N VAL A 27 4.48 -21.48 -20.38
CA VAL A 27 4.44 -21.13 -18.95
C VAL A 27 4.13 -19.65 -18.76
N PHE A 28 4.66 -18.77 -19.61
CA PHE A 28 4.36 -17.34 -19.54
C PHE A 28 2.89 -17.06 -19.89
N PHE A 29 2.42 -17.62 -21.02
CA PHE A 29 1.03 -17.47 -21.44
C PHE A 29 0.04 -18.02 -20.40
N PHE A 30 0.32 -19.21 -19.84
CA PHE A 30 -0.48 -19.82 -18.78
C PHE A 30 -0.49 -18.98 -17.49
N CYS A 31 0.65 -18.38 -17.11
CA CYS A 31 0.70 -17.45 -15.97
C CYS A 31 -0.14 -16.19 -16.23
N CYS A 32 -0.12 -15.62 -17.43
CA CYS A 32 -0.99 -14.51 -17.80
C CYS A 32 -2.48 -14.90 -17.75
N LEU A 33 -2.83 -16.10 -18.23
CA LEU A 33 -4.18 -16.63 -18.18
C LEU A 33 -4.66 -16.81 -16.72
N LEU A 34 -3.86 -17.43 -15.85
CA LEU A 34 -4.16 -17.57 -14.43
C LEU A 34 -4.32 -16.22 -13.71
N PHE A 35 -3.45 -15.24 -14.00
CA PHE A 35 -3.52 -13.88 -13.45
C PHE A 35 -4.84 -13.19 -13.83
N VAL A 36 -5.16 -13.18 -15.13
CA VAL A 36 -6.39 -12.57 -15.67
C VAL A 36 -7.63 -13.29 -15.15
N SER A 37 -7.64 -14.62 -15.19
CA SER A 37 -8.72 -15.47 -14.69
C SER A 37 -9.00 -15.22 -13.21
N CYS A 38 -7.96 -15.21 -12.36
CA CYS A 38 -8.09 -14.95 -10.93
C CYS A 38 -8.66 -13.55 -10.67
N PHE A 39 -8.21 -12.53 -11.39
CA PHE A 39 -8.74 -11.17 -11.26
C PHE A 39 -10.22 -11.11 -11.62
N PHE A 40 -10.61 -11.59 -12.80
CA PHE A 40 -12.01 -11.56 -13.25
C PHE A 40 -12.92 -12.42 -12.37
N LEU A 41 -12.48 -13.61 -11.94
CA LEU A 41 -13.24 -14.47 -11.03
C LEU A 41 -13.46 -13.80 -9.68
N SER A 42 -12.40 -13.23 -9.09
CA SER A 42 -12.49 -12.52 -7.81
C SER A 42 -13.40 -11.29 -7.91
N TYR A 43 -13.32 -10.54 -9.02
CA TYR A 43 -14.18 -9.38 -9.28
C TYR A 43 -15.64 -9.79 -9.48
N ALA A 44 -15.91 -10.84 -10.25
CA ALA A 44 -17.25 -11.37 -10.49
C ALA A 44 -17.91 -11.88 -9.19
N LEU A 45 -17.19 -12.69 -8.40
CA LEU A 45 -17.66 -13.18 -7.09
C LEU A 45 -17.94 -12.03 -6.11
N ARG A 46 -17.18 -10.93 -6.18
CA ARG A 46 -17.42 -9.72 -5.37
C ARG A 46 -18.61 -8.89 -5.90
N SER A 47 -18.81 -8.86 -7.21
CA SER A 47 -19.95 -8.21 -7.91
C SER A 47 -21.29 -8.91 -7.63
N ILE A 48 -21.29 -10.21 -7.33
CA ILE A 48 -22.47 -10.93 -6.82
C ILE A 48 -23.12 -10.18 -5.65
N ARG A 49 -22.35 -9.44 -4.83
CA ARG A 49 -22.89 -8.61 -3.73
C ARG A 49 -23.96 -7.61 -4.18
N THR A 50 -23.88 -7.02 -5.36
CA THR A 50 -24.88 -6.07 -5.89
C THR A 50 -25.85 -6.70 -6.88
N SER A 51 -25.68 -7.99 -7.18
CA SER A 51 -26.56 -8.73 -8.07
C SER A 51 -27.92 -9.01 -7.44
N ARG A 52 -28.94 -9.16 -8.29
CA ARG A 52 -30.31 -9.54 -7.92
C ARG A 52 -30.50 -11.06 -7.75
N PHE A 53 -29.50 -11.85 -8.13
CA PHE A 53 -29.51 -13.30 -7.97
C PHE A 53 -29.09 -13.70 -6.54
N PHE A 54 -29.69 -14.78 -6.03
CA PHE A 54 -29.50 -15.38 -4.69
C PHE A 54 -30.06 -14.60 -3.48
N PRO A 55 -30.46 -15.30 -2.39
CA PRO A 55 -30.88 -14.66 -1.15
C PRO A 55 -29.74 -13.89 -0.47
N THR A 56 -30.09 -12.82 0.24
CA THR A 56 -29.16 -11.83 0.81
C THR A 56 -28.04 -12.44 1.67
N ARG A 57 -28.33 -13.46 2.49
CA ARG A 57 -27.34 -14.15 3.33
C ARG A 57 -26.27 -14.88 2.52
N VAL A 58 -26.69 -15.66 1.52
CA VAL A 58 -25.78 -16.41 0.63
C VAL A 58 -24.95 -15.43 -0.21
N ARG A 59 -25.60 -14.40 -0.75
CA ARG A 59 -24.97 -13.31 -1.52
C ARG A 59 -23.87 -12.59 -0.74
N SER A 60 -24.08 -12.30 0.55
CA SER A 60 -23.04 -11.69 1.40
C SER A 60 -21.87 -12.65 1.59
N LEU A 61 -22.14 -13.88 2.03
CA LEU A 61 -21.11 -14.87 2.36
C LEU A 61 -20.19 -15.15 1.17
N ILE A 62 -20.75 -15.36 -0.03
CA ILE A 62 -19.95 -15.57 -1.26
C ILE A 62 -19.08 -14.36 -1.55
N ALA A 63 -19.61 -13.14 -1.42
CA ALA A 63 -18.86 -11.92 -1.68
C ALA A 63 -17.80 -11.61 -0.61
N ASP A 64 -18.00 -12.05 0.64
CA ASP A 64 -17.03 -11.91 1.74
C ASP A 64 -15.85 -12.89 1.57
N PHE A 65 -16.11 -14.13 1.12
CA PHE A 65 -15.08 -15.14 0.83
C PHE A 65 -14.55 -15.12 -0.63
N ALA A 66 -15.03 -14.20 -1.48
CA ALA A 66 -14.77 -14.16 -2.92
C ALA A 66 -13.29 -14.34 -3.31
N VAL A 67 -12.38 -13.63 -2.64
CA VAL A 67 -10.94 -13.69 -2.91
C VAL A 67 -10.35 -15.06 -2.55
N MET A 68 -10.77 -15.65 -1.43
CA MET A 68 -10.28 -16.93 -0.95
C MET A 68 -10.77 -18.08 -1.85
N ILE A 69 -12.04 -18.05 -2.25
CA ILE A 69 -12.63 -18.97 -3.21
C ILE A 69 -11.91 -18.89 -4.56
N ALA A 70 -11.63 -17.68 -5.06
CA ALA A 70 -10.92 -17.49 -6.33
C ALA A 70 -9.47 -18.02 -6.30
N ILE A 71 -8.73 -17.80 -5.20
CA ILE A 71 -7.41 -18.41 -5.01
C ILE A 71 -7.51 -19.93 -5.10
N ILE A 72 -8.43 -20.56 -4.36
CA ILE A 72 -8.61 -22.02 -4.38
C ILE A 72 -8.90 -22.51 -5.80
N ILE A 73 -9.88 -21.92 -6.50
CA ILE A 73 -10.26 -22.34 -7.86
C ILE A 73 -9.06 -22.22 -8.82
N CYS A 74 -8.35 -21.09 -8.82
CA CYS A 74 -7.20 -20.92 -9.72
C CYS A 74 -6.01 -21.81 -9.34
N THR A 75 -5.80 -22.14 -8.06
CA THR A 75 -4.77 -23.11 -7.64
C THR A 75 -5.13 -24.54 -8.04
N LEU A 76 -6.41 -24.91 -8.02
CA LEU A 76 -6.87 -26.21 -8.53
C LEU A 76 -6.69 -26.31 -10.04
N VAL A 77 -6.96 -25.23 -10.79
CA VAL A 77 -6.70 -25.19 -12.25
C VAL A 77 -5.20 -25.33 -12.54
N ASP A 78 -4.32 -24.63 -11.82
CA ASP A 78 -2.86 -24.82 -11.94
C ASP A 78 -2.44 -26.27 -11.67
N TYR A 79 -3.00 -26.89 -10.62
CA TYR A 79 -2.73 -28.28 -10.26
C TYR A 79 -3.21 -29.28 -11.34
N PHE A 80 -4.42 -29.11 -11.87
CA PHE A 80 -4.96 -29.99 -12.92
C PHE A 80 -4.25 -29.83 -14.27
N CYS A 81 -3.79 -28.62 -14.62
CA CYS A 81 -3.02 -28.40 -15.86
C CYS A 81 -1.56 -28.87 -15.75
N GLY A 82 -0.99 -28.97 -14.55
CA GLY A 82 0.32 -29.60 -14.32
C GLY A 82 1.54 -28.82 -14.85
N PHE A 83 1.39 -27.56 -15.26
CA PHE A 83 2.50 -26.73 -15.74
C PHE A 83 3.43 -26.30 -14.61
N ASN A 84 4.72 -26.14 -14.92
CA ASN A 84 5.75 -25.67 -13.98
C ASN A 84 5.69 -24.13 -13.79
N THR A 85 4.62 -23.64 -13.18
CA THR A 85 4.47 -22.22 -12.81
C THR A 85 5.39 -21.82 -11.66
N PRO A 86 5.79 -20.53 -11.56
CA PRO A 86 6.54 -20.02 -10.42
C PRO A 86 5.65 -19.98 -9.18
N LYS A 87 5.92 -20.89 -8.23
CA LYS A 87 5.16 -21.05 -6.97
C LYS A 87 5.79 -20.30 -5.80
N LEU A 88 4.97 -20.04 -4.78
CA LEU A 88 5.38 -19.29 -3.59
C LEU A 88 6.55 -19.98 -2.87
N ARG A 89 7.69 -19.29 -2.76
CA ARG A 89 8.89 -19.81 -2.11
C ARG A 89 8.87 -19.51 -0.61
N VAL A 90 8.38 -20.45 0.18
CA VAL A 90 8.45 -20.41 1.66
C VAL A 90 9.56 -21.36 2.13
N PRO A 91 10.51 -20.93 2.99
CA PRO A 91 11.49 -21.85 3.59
C PRO A 91 10.79 -22.90 4.47
N GLU A 92 11.42 -24.06 4.68
CA GLU A 92 10.90 -25.08 5.63
C GLU A 92 11.45 -24.88 7.04
N ASN A 93 12.65 -24.30 7.14
CA ASN A 93 13.35 -24.08 8.39
C ASN A 93 13.32 -22.60 8.79
N PHE A 94 13.18 -22.34 10.09
CA PHE A 94 13.47 -21.02 10.67
C PHE A 94 14.98 -20.84 10.84
N GLU A 95 15.62 -20.24 9.83
CA GLU A 95 17.04 -19.92 9.81
C GLU A 95 17.25 -18.39 9.69
N PRO A 96 18.32 -17.82 10.28
CA PRO A 96 18.72 -16.44 10.01
C PRO A 96 18.96 -16.21 8.52
N THR A 97 18.81 -14.97 8.03
CA THR A 97 18.93 -14.62 6.59
C THR A 97 20.27 -14.98 5.94
N LEU A 98 21.32 -15.22 6.75
CA LEU A 98 22.67 -15.62 6.34
C LEU A 98 23.02 -17.07 6.75
N GLY A 99 22.05 -17.82 7.27
CA GLY A 99 22.21 -19.16 7.86
C GLY A 99 22.89 -19.15 9.23
N TYR A 100 22.67 -20.21 10.00
CA TYR A 100 23.30 -20.40 11.33
C TYR A 100 24.84 -20.41 11.29
N GLY A 101 25.45 -20.71 10.15
CA GLY A 101 26.90 -20.73 9.98
C GLY A 101 27.60 -19.36 9.91
N LYS A 102 26.87 -18.24 9.83
CA LYS A 102 27.45 -16.89 9.75
C LYS A 102 26.88 -15.86 10.72
N ARG A 103 25.69 -16.08 11.30
CA ARG A 103 25.01 -15.07 12.13
C ARG A 103 24.12 -15.69 13.20
N THR A 104 24.36 -15.32 14.45
CA THR A 104 23.45 -15.55 15.59
C THR A 104 22.26 -14.59 15.51
N TRP A 105 21.11 -14.97 16.10
CA TRP A 105 19.91 -14.14 16.17
C TRP A 105 20.12 -12.78 16.86
N LEU A 106 21.03 -12.69 17.84
CA LEU A 106 21.42 -11.43 18.47
C LEU A 106 22.71 -10.91 17.82
N ILE A 107 22.73 -9.65 17.40
CA ILE A 107 23.92 -9.03 16.78
C ILE A 107 24.80 -8.45 17.88
N PRO A 108 26.09 -8.83 17.98
CA PRO A 108 27.02 -8.17 18.89
C PRO A 108 27.24 -6.72 18.42
N PRO A 109 27.12 -5.71 19.29
CA PRO A 109 26.93 -4.30 18.90
C PRO A 109 28.06 -3.68 18.07
N PHE A 110 29.26 -4.29 18.05
CA PHE A 110 30.39 -3.80 17.27
C PHE A 110 31.02 -4.80 16.29
N ALA A 111 30.83 -6.12 16.44
CA ALA A 111 31.19 -7.15 15.44
C ALA A 111 32.54 -7.01 14.68
N GLY A 112 33.57 -6.36 15.24
CA GLY A 112 34.85 -6.07 14.57
C GLY A 112 34.99 -4.69 13.90
N ASN A 113 33.93 -3.87 13.88
CA ASN A 113 33.94 -2.49 13.37
C ASN A 113 34.55 -1.48 14.36
N PRO A 114 35.21 -0.41 13.86
CA PRO A 114 35.73 0.67 14.70
C PRO A 114 34.59 1.51 15.31
N TRP A 115 34.77 1.97 16.54
CA TRP A 115 33.73 2.71 17.29
C TRP A 115 33.18 3.95 16.57
N TRP A 116 34.00 4.62 15.74
CA TRP A 116 33.60 5.75 14.90
C TRP A 116 32.42 5.43 13.95
N SER A 117 32.19 4.15 13.59
CA SER A 117 31.07 3.76 12.74
C SER A 117 29.70 4.09 13.36
N ALA A 118 29.61 4.13 14.70
CA ALA A 118 28.38 4.51 15.40
C ALA A 118 28.03 5.99 15.21
N LEU A 119 29.03 6.86 15.09
CA LEU A 119 28.83 8.29 14.80
C LEU A 119 28.35 8.51 13.37
N PHE A 120 28.96 7.83 12.39
CA PHE A 120 28.50 7.88 11.00
C PHE A 120 27.10 7.28 10.81
N ALA A 121 26.73 6.26 11.59
CA ALA A 121 25.39 5.66 11.55
C ALA A 121 24.27 6.59 12.04
N PHE A 122 24.59 7.65 12.80
CA PHE A 122 23.59 8.60 13.31
C PHE A 122 22.81 9.32 12.20
N GLY A 123 23.49 9.73 11.12
CA GLY A 123 22.84 10.42 9.98
C GLY A 123 21.77 9.56 9.29
N PRO A 124 22.13 8.35 8.81
CA PRO A 124 21.16 7.39 8.25
C PRO A 124 20.06 6.97 9.24
N ALA A 125 20.37 6.86 10.54
CA ALA A 125 19.37 6.53 11.56
C ALA A 125 18.36 7.66 11.76
N LEU A 126 18.80 8.93 11.83
CA LEU A 126 17.92 10.09 11.91
C LEU A 126 17.01 10.19 10.69
N LEU A 127 17.58 10.00 9.49
CA LEU A 127 16.82 9.92 8.24
C LEU A 127 15.74 8.84 8.33
N ALA A 128 16.11 7.59 8.67
CA ALA A 128 15.18 6.47 8.77
C ALA A 128 14.04 6.69 9.79
N VAL A 129 14.32 7.32 10.93
CA VAL A 129 13.30 7.68 11.93
C VAL A 129 12.25 8.62 11.33
N ILE A 130 12.66 9.63 10.55
CA ILE A 130 11.74 10.56 9.88
C ILE A 130 10.88 9.82 8.84
N LEU A 131 11.46 8.92 8.04
CA LEU A 131 10.71 8.13 7.05
C LEU A 131 9.62 7.27 7.71
N ILE A 132 9.98 6.56 8.79
CA ILE A 132 9.06 5.67 9.52
C ILE A 132 7.99 6.49 10.24
N PHE A 133 8.35 7.62 10.84
CA PHE A 133 7.38 8.54 11.46
C PHE A 133 6.36 9.04 10.44
N MET A 134 6.81 9.55 9.29
CA MET A 134 5.94 10.10 8.24
C MET A 134 4.97 9.05 7.68
N ASP A 135 5.46 7.85 7.34
CA ASP A 135 4.59 6.78 6.83
C ASP A 135 3.60 6.29 7.92
N GLN A 136 4.03 6.17 9.18
CA GLN A 136 3.14 5.83 10.30
C GLN A 136 2.05 6.88 10.56
N GLN A 137 2.35 8.18 10.45
CA GLN A 137 1.34 9.23 10.60
C GLN A 137 0.38 9.28 9.41
N ILE A 138 0.89 9.22 8.18
CA ILE A 138 0.07 9.21 6.95
C ILE A 138 -0.89 8.02 6.96
N THR A 139 -0.41 6.81 7.28
CA THR A 139 -1.22 5.59 7.37
C THR A 139 -2.32 5.72 8.44
N ALA A 140 -1.97 6.17 9.65
CA ALA A 140 -2.92 6.33 10.75
C ALA A 140 -4.03 7.35 10.43
N VAL A 141 -3.69 8.50 9.85
CA VAL A 141 -4.66 9.54 9.45
C VAL A 141 -5.61 9.05 8.34
N ILE A 142 -5.11 8.24 7.39
CA ILE A 142 -5.95 7.65 6.34
C ILE A 142 -6.96 6.65 6.93
N ILE A 143 -6.54 5.84 7.91
CA ILE A 143 -7.41 4.86 8.59
C ILE A 143 -8.45 5.56 9.47
N ASN A 144 -8.03 6.57 10.22
CA ASN A 144 -8.89 7.32 11.16
C ASN A 144 -9.78 8.38 10.46
N ARG A 145 -9.78 8.45 9.13
CA ARG A 145 -10.63 9.39 8.37
C ARG A 145 -12.09 9.25 8.80
N ARG A 146 -12.72 10.37 9.18
CA ARG A 146 -14.11 10.43 9.72
C ARG A 146 -15.16 9.72 8.85
N GLU A 147 -14.92 9.62 7.54
CA GLU A 147 -15.74 8.85 6.60
C GLU A 147 -15.90 7.36 6.97
N ASN A 148 -14.94 6.77 7.71
CA ASN A 148 -14.98 5.38 8.18
C ASN A 148 -15.87 5.19 9.43
N LYS A 149 -16.36 6.27 10.05
CA LYS A 149 -17.27 6.25 11.23
C LYS A 149 -16.79 5.30 12.34
N LEU A 150 -15.51 5.41 12.70
CA LEU A 150 -14.95 4.71 13.86
C LEU A 150 -15.58 5.26 15.16
N LYS A 151 -15.70 4.40 16.17
CA LYS A 151 -16.34 4.69 17.46
C LYS A 151 -15.35 4.86 18.61
N LYS A 152 -14.19 4.20 18.56
CA LYS A 152 -13.12 4.39 19.55
C LYS A 152 -12.25 5.59 19.17
N GLY A 153 -11.65 6.21 20.19
CA GLY A 153 -10.76 7.35 20.03
C GLY A 153 -9.45 7.01 19.31
N GLU A 154 -8.81 8.05 18.77
CA GLU A 154 -7.60 7.96 17.96
C GLU A 154 -6.34 7.82 18.85
N GLY A 155 -5.34 7.05 18.41
CA GLY A 155 -4.26 6.52 19.26
C GLY A 155 -2.81 6.87 18.86
N TYR A 156 -2.59 7.90 18.04
CA TYR A 156 -1.32 8.16 17.33
C TYR A 156 -0.03 8.06 18.17
N HIS A 157 -0.03 8.59 19.40
CA HIS A 157 1.15 8.56 20.28
C HIS A 157 1.47 7.15 20.79
N LEU A 158 0.43 6.34 21.07
CA LEU A 158 0.57 4.96 21.52
C LEU A 158 1.02 4.06 20.36
N ASP A 159 0.49 4.28 19.16
CA ASP A 159 0.92 3.58 17.96
C ASP A 159 2.40 3.86 17.65
N LEU A 160 2.83 5.13 17.74
CA LEU A 160 4.24 5.52 17.56
C LEU A 160 5.16 4.89 18.60
N LEU A 161 4.75 4.83 19.88
CA LEU A 161 5.52 4.19 20.94
C LEU A 161 5.69 2.68 20.69
N ILE A 162 4.64 1.99 20.25
CA ILE A 162 4.70 0.57 19.90
C ILE A 162 5.63 0.34 18.70
N VAL A 163 5.53 1.16 17.65
CA VAL A 163 6.44 1.09 16.50
C VAL A 163 7.90 1.28 16.94
N ALA A 164 8.20 2.27 17.78
CA ALA A 164 9.54 2.50 18.31
C ALA A 164 10.08 1.29 19.11
N ILE A 165 9.27 0.67 19.97
CA ILE A 165 9.63 -0.54 20.73
C ILE A 165 9.92 -1.70 19.77
N THR A 166 9.06 -1.93 18.78
CA THR A 166 9.28 -3.01 17.79
C THR A 166 10.51 -2.76 16.91
N MET A 167 10.80 -1.49 16.57
CA MET A 167 12.01 -1.12 15.82
C MET A 167 13.27 -1.40 16.64
N ALA A 168 13.26 -1.08 17.94
CA ALA A 168 14.37 -1.39 18.84
C ALA A 168 14.61 -2.90 18.97
N THR A 169 13.57 -3.70 19.19
CA THR A 169 13.71 -5.17 19.28
C THR A 169 14.14 -5.79 17.95
N ASN A 170 13.60 -5.33 16.82
CA ASN A 170 14.00 -5.83 15.50
C ASN A 170 15.43 -5.42 15.14
N SER A 171 15.90 -4.26 15.59
CA SER A 171 17.29 -3.83 15.43
C SER A 171 18.27 -4.74 16.18
N LEU A 172 17.96 -5.09 17.44
CA LEU A 172 18.75 -6.04 18.25
C LEU A 172 18.79 -7.45 17.63
N LEU A 173 17.67 -7.89 17.03
CA LEU A 173 17.55 -9.18 16.34
C LEU A 173 18.03 -9.15 14.87
N GLY A 174 18.30 -7.96 14.32
CA GLY A 174 18.67 -7.73 12.93
C GLY A 174 17.62 -8.17 11.91
N ILE A 175 16.36 -8.17 12.31
CA ILE A 175 15.18 -8.39 11.46
C ILE A 175 14.88 -7.04 10.79
N PRO A 176 14.46 -6.99 9.51
CA PRO A 176 14.04 -5.74 8.88
C PRO A 176 12.96 -5.02 9.70
N TRP A 177 13.02 -3.69 9.72
CA TRP A 177 12.01 -2.87 10.37
C TRP A 177 10.66 -2.98 9.65
N PHE A 178 9.57 -2.90 10.42
CA PHE A 178 8.21 -2.95 9.90
C PHE A 178 7.50 -1.62 10.15
N VAL A 179 6.67 -1.22 9.18
CA VAL A 179 5.84 -0.01 9.22
C VAL A 179 4.41 -0.36 8.79
N ALA A 180 3.42 0.42 9.20
CA ALA A 180 2.02 0.14 8.88
C ALA A 180 1.76 0.22 7.36
N ALA A 181 1.26 -0.86 6.75
CA ALA A 181 1.00 -0.89 5.32
C ALA A 181 -0.35 -0.25 4.95
N THR A 182 -0.33 0.94 4.32
CA THR A 182 -1.54 1.69 3.88
C THR A 182 -2.61 0.81 3.20
N VAL A 183 -2.29 0.21 2.06
CA VAL A 183 -3.24 -0.53 1.21
C VAL A 183 -3.81 -1.75 1.91
N LEU A 184 -3.00 -2.45 2.72
CA LEU A 184 -3.44 -3.63 3.47
C LEU A 184 -4.39 -3.23 4.59
N SER A 185 -4.06 -2.20 5.37
CA SER A 185 -4.90 -1.68 6.45
C SER A 185 -6.23 -1.13 5.93
N ILE A 186 -6.25 -0.42 4.79
CA ILE A 186 -7.49 0.03 4.14
C ILE A 186 -8.34 -1.17 3.72
N ASN A 187 -7.75 -2.19 3.08
CA ASN A 187 -8.50 -3.38 2.68
C ASN A 187 -9.03 -4.18 3.88
N HIS A 188 -8.30 -4.21 5.00
CA HIS A 188 -8.78 -4.77 6.26
C HIS A 188 -9.98 -3.97 6.79
N VAL A 189 -9.90 -2.65 6.93
CA VAL A 189 -11.04 -1.81 7.36
C VAL A 189 -12.25 -1.97 6.42
N LEU A 190 -12.03 -2.07 5.10
CA LEU A 190 -13.09 -2.27 4.11
C LEU A 190 -13.76 -3.65 4.20
N SER A 191 -13.10 -4.70 4.69
CA SER A 191 -13.74 -6.01 4.94
C SER A 191 -14.62 -6.00 6.19
N LEU A 192 -14.39 -5.05 7.10
CA LEU A 192 -15.08 -4.92 8.38
C LEU A 192 -16.23 -3.89 8.37
N LYS A 193 -16.41 -3.23 7.22
CA LYS A 193 -17.48 -2.28 6.90
C LYS A 193 -18.86 -2.92 7.03
N LYS A 194 -19.68 -2.45 7.98
CA LYS A 194 -21.11 -2.79 8.07
C LYS A 194 -21.94 -1.84 7.20
N VAL A 195 -22.74 -2.41 6.31
CA VAL A 195 -23.72 -1.70 5.48
C VAL A 195 -25.13 -2.06 5.98
N SER A 196 -26.14 -1.21 5.74
CA SER A 196 -27.51 -1.49 6.16
C SER A 196 -28.09 -2.71 5.43
N GLU A 197 -28.76 -3.58 6.19
CA GLU A 197 -29.47 -4.74 5.64
C GLU A 197 -30.88 -4.38 5.15
N SER A 198 -31.45 -3.29 5.70
CA SER A 198 -32.77 -2.76 5.36
C SER A 198 -32.66 -1.57 4.41
N ALA A 199 -32.33 -1.83 3.14
CA ALA A 199 -32.51 -0.87 2.05
C ALA A 199 -33.72 -1.33 1.22
N ALA A 200 -34.62 -0.41 0.87
CA ALA A 200 -35.71 -0.73 -0.06
C ALA A 200 -35.13 -1.12 -1.43
N PRO A 201 -35.77 -2.01 -2.21
CA PRO A 201 -35.23 -2.43 -3.51
C PRO A 201 -35.10 -1.25 -4.48
N GLY A 202 -33.88 -0.75 -4.64
CA GLY A 202 -33.54 0.44 -5.44
C GLY A 202 -32.71 1.49 -4.68
N GLU A 203 -32.74 1.47 -3.35
CA GLU A 203 -31.94 2.37 -2.51
C GLU A 203 -30.50 1.86 -2.35
N GLN A 204 -29.51 2.77 -2.43
CA GLN A 204 -28.11 2.42 -2.23
C GLN A 204 -27.85 2.10 -0.74
N PRO A 205 -27.17 0.98 -0.43
CA PRO A 205 -27.12 0.48 0.94
C PRO A 205 -26.25 1.40 1.82
N VAL A 206 -26.85 1.90 2.90
CA VAL A 206 -26.30 2.98 3.73
C VAL A 206 -25.15 2.48 4.60
N PHE A 207 -24.03 3.20 4.63
CA PHE A 207 -22.90 2.85 5.47
C PHE A 207 -23.16 3.18 6.95
N LEU A 208 -23.28 2.13 7.78
CA LEU A 208 -23.57 2.23 9.22
C LEU A 208 -22.31 2.47 10.06
N GLY A 209 -21.16 1.93 9.65
CA GLY A 209 -19.88 2.06 10.36
C GLY A 209 -18.99 0.82 10.23
N CYS A 210 -17.80 0.87 10.83
CA CYS A 210 -16.88 -0.27 10.86
C CYS A 210 -17.10 -1.15 12.11
N ARG A 211 -16.85 -2.47 12.00
CA ARG A 211 -16.66 -3.33 13.18
C ARG A 211 -15.20 -3.26 13.62
N GLU A 212 -14.97 -2.83 14.85
CA GLU A 212 -13.62 -2.74 15.43
C GLU A 212 -13.32 -3.96 16.31
N GLN A 213 -12.41 -4.84 15.88
CA GLN A 213 -11.95 -6.01 16.64
C GLN A 213 -10.43 -6.04 16.72
N ARG A 214 -9.91 -6.60 17.81
CA ARG A 214 -8.47 -6.92 17.97
C ARG A 214 -8.15 -8.34 17.49
N VAL A 215 -9.14 -9.22 17.56
CA VAL A 215 -9.03 -10.66 17.32
C VAL A 215 -8.60 -11.00 15.88
N THR A 216 -9.13 -10.29 14.86
CA THR A 216 -8.75 -10.57 13.46
C THR A 216 -7.29 -10.22 13.18
N GLY A 217 -6.78 -9.11 13.74
CA GLY A 217 -5.38 -8.72 13.59
C GLY A 217 -4.45 -9.73 14.26
N PHE A 218 -4.78 -10.13 15.49
CA PHE A 218 -4.05 -11.19 16.19
C PHE A 218 -3.98 -12.49 15.39
N PHE A 219 -5.11 -12.97 14.85
CA PHE A 219 -5.12 -14.18 14.03
C PHE A 219 -4.32 -14.04 12.72
N ILE A 220 -4.35 -12.88 12.05
CA ILE A 220 -3.54 -12.65 10.85
C ILE A 220 -2.04 -12.83 11.17
N PHE A 221 -1.54 -12.17 12.21
CA PHE A 221 -0.13 -12.32 12.61
C PHE A 221 0.20 -13.72 13.14
N LEU A 222 -0.71 -14.36 13.86
CA LEU A 222 -0.56 -15.76 14.30
C LEU A 222 -0.45 -16.72 13.11
N PHE A 223 -1.29 -16.58 12.09
CA PHE A 223 -1.22 -17.41 10.88
C PHE A 223 0.01 -17.11 10.01
N ILE A 224 0.51 -15.87 10.01
CA ILE A 224 1.81 -15.54 9.40
C ILE A 224 2.94 -16.28 10.14
N GLY A 225 2.95 -16.28 11.48
CA GLY A 225 3.93 -17.05 12.26
C GLY A 225 3.83 -18.56 12.04
N LEU A 226 2.60 -19.10 11.99
CA LEU A 226 2.34 -20.53 11.72
C LEU A 226 2.57 -20.94 10.25
N SER A 227 2.78 -19.99 9.34
CA SER A 227 2.88 -20.26 7.90
C SER A 227 4.02 -21.20 7.52
N VAL A 228 5.11 -21.23 8.30
CA VAL A 228 6.25 -22.14 8.08
C VAL A 228 5.86 -23.60 8.31
N PHE A 229 5.04 -23.92 9.32
CA PHE A 229 4.51 -25.28 9.51
C PHE A 229 3.57 -25.69 8.37
N MET A 230 2.87 -24.72 7.75
CA MET A 230 1.99 -24.92 6.60
C MET A 230 2.70 -24.75 5.24
N SER A 231 4.04 -24.65 5.20
CA SER A 231 4.85 -24.36 4.00
C SER A 231 4.52 -25.28 2.82
N ARG A 232 4.24 -26.58 3.08
CA ARG A 232 3.83 -27.56 2.06
C ARG A 232 2.56 -27.16 1.30
N VAL A 233 1.57 -26.58 1.99
CA VAL A 233 0.29 -26.13 1.40
C VAL A 233 0.48 -24.79 0.69
N LEU A 234 1.20 -23.85 1.31
CA LEU A 234 1.46 -22.52 0.75
C LEU A 234 2.24 -22.58 -0.58
N ARG A 235 3.17 -23.53 -0.71
CA ARG A 235 3.94 -23.79 -1.94
C ARG A 235 3.10 -24.31 -3.12
N LEU A 236 1.84 -24.68 -2.93
CA LEU A 236 0.95 -25.01 -4.04
C LEU A 236 0.44 -23.76 -4.77
N ILE A 237 0.55 -22.57 -4.15
CA ILE A 237 -0.01 -21.33 -4.69
C ILE A 237 0.96 -20.72 -5.73
N PRO A 238 0.54 -20.53 -7.00
CA PRO A 238 1.35 -19.88 -8.02
C PRO A 238 1.34 -18.36 -7.84
N MET A 239 2.49 -17.71 -8.08
CA MET A 239 2.67 -16.26 -7.91
C MET A 239 1.73 -15.44 -8.79
N ALA A 240 1.38 -15.95 -9.99
CA ALA A 240 0.43 -15.31 -10.91
C ALA A 240 -0.96 -15.05 -10.29
N VAL A 241 -1.46 -15.99 -9.48
CA VAL A 241 -2.75 -15.86 -8.78
C VAL A 241 -2.67 -14.78 -7.69
N LEU A 242 -1.57 -14.73 -6.95
CA LEU A 242 -1.33 -13.70 -5.94
C LEU A 242 -1.29 -12.30 -6.57
N TYR A 243 -0.64 -12.12 -7.71
CA TYR A 243 -0.65 -10.84 -8.44
C TYR A 243 -2.06 -10.43 -8.89
N GLY A 244 -2.91 -11.36 -9.32
CA GLY A 244 -4.30 -11.07 -9.70
C GLY A 244 -5.13 -10.58 -8.52
N VAL A 245 -4.92 -11.18 -7.35
CA VAL A 245 -5.53 -10.74 -6.08
C VAL A 245 -5.01 -9.38 -5.64
N PHE A 246 -3.70 -9.12 -5.72
CA PHE A 246 -3.12 -7.81 -5.40
C PHE A 246 -3.67 -6.70 -6.30
N LEU A 247 -3.89 -6.97 -7.59
CA LEU A 247 -4.52 -6.01 -8.51
C LEU A 247 -5.96 -5.69 -8.09
N LEU A 248 -6.76 -6.70 -7.70
CA LEU A 248 -8.10 -6.46 -7.16
C LEU A 248 -8.06 -5.63 -5.87
N MET A 249 -7.19 -5.97 -4.92
CA MET A 249 -7.03 -5.21 -3.67
C MET A 249 -6.65 -3.75 -3.94
N GLY A 250 -5.76 -3.52 -4.91
CA GLY A 250 -5.42 -2.19 -5.42
C GLY A 250 -6.65 -1.42 -5.91
N ILE A 251 -7.35 -1.94 -6.92
CA ILE A 251 -8.55 -1.30 -7.49
C ILE A 251 -9.60 -1.02 -6.41
N THR A 252 -9.87 -1.97 -5.50
CA THR A 252 -10.91 -1.76 -4.47
C THR A 252 -10.51 -0.78 -3.38
N SER A 253 -9.21 -0.53 -3.16
CA SER A 253 -8.73 0.55 -2.29
C SER A 253 -8.89 1.94 -2.93
N LEU A 254 -8.76 2.05 -4.26
CA LEU A 254 -8.89 3.31 -5.01
C LEU A 254 -10.32 3.86 -5.03
N ASN A 255 -11.34 2.99 -5.04
CA ASN A 255 -12.75 3.38 -5.10
C ASN A 255 -13.23 4.24 -3.91
N GLY A 256 -12.48 4.27 -2.81
CA GLY A 256 -12.73 5.14 -1.64
C GLY A 256 -12.01 6.49 -1.65
N LEU A 257 -11.25 6.83 -2.70
CA LEU A 257 -10.44 8.05 -2.74
C LEU A 257 -11.17 9.19 -3.45
N GLN A 258 -11.29 10.35 -2.78
CA GLN A 258 -11.92 11.55 -3.35
C GLN A 258 -11.24 12.01 -4.64
N ILE A 259 -9.90 11.90 -4.74
CA ILE A 259 -9.15 12.25 -5.96
C ILE A 259 -9.58 11.38 -7.15
N ILE A 260 -9.80 10.07 -6.95
CA ILE A 260 -10.25 9.15 -8.00
C ILE A 260 -11.69 9.46 -8.43
N GLN A 261 -12.57 9.78 -7.49
CA GLN A 261 -13.95 10.19 -7.79
C GLN A 261 -13.99 11.49 -8.62
N ARG A 262 -13.17 12.48 -8.27
CA ARG A 262 -13.08 13.75 -9.02
C ARG A 262 -12.33 13.60 -10.34
N PHE A 263 -11.36 12.69 -10.45
CA PHE A 263 -10.69 12.34 -11.70
C PHE A 263 -11.65 11.66 -12.68
N LEU A 264 -12.43 10.67 -12.21
CA LEU A 264 -13.47 10.02 -13.02
C LEU A 264 -14.53 11.01 -13.50
N LEU A 265 -14.81 12.05 -12.71
CA LEU A 265 -15.72 13.14 -13.08
C LEU A 265 -15.25 13.95 -14.30
N ILE A 266 -13.96 14.00 -14.61
CA ILE A 266 -13.44 14.64 -15.84
C ILE A 266 -13.95 13.90 -17.10
N PHE A 267 -14.10 12.58 -17.02
CA PHE A 267 -14.57 11.73 -18.11
C PHE A 267 -16.09 11.55 -18.15
N MET A 268 -16.83 12.14 -17.20
CA MET A 268 -18.28 12.00 -17.07
C MET A 268 -19.01 13.20 -17.68
N PRO A 269 -19.90 13.02 -18.67
CA PRO A 269 -20.72 14.12 -19.17
C PRO A 269 -21.71 14.57 -18.08
N GLY A 270 -21.90 15.89 -17.93
CA GLY A 270 -22.64 16.50 -16.82
C GLY A 270 -24.10 16.03 -16.64
N LYS A 271 -24.71 15.35 -17.62
CA LYS A 271 -26.04 14.74 -17.51
C LYS A 271 -26.07 13.51 -16.59
N TYR A 272 -24.96 12.79 -16.45
CA TYR A 272 -24.85 11.55 -15.64
C TYR A 272 -24.18 11.77 -14.29
N GLN A 273 -24.02 13.03 -13.90
CA GLN A 273 -23.26 13.42 -12.72
C GLN A 273 -24.04 13.08 -11.43
N PRO A 274 -23.46 12.30 -10.49
CA PRO A 274 -24.11 11.98 -9.23
C PRO A 274 -24.14 13.18 -8.27
N ASP A 275 -25.16 13.21 -7.41
CA ASP A 275 -25.45 14.30 -6.45
C ASP A 275 -24.47 14.37 -5.27
N TYR A 276 -23.21 14.73 -5.53
CA TYR A 276 -22.24 15.00 -4.47
C TYR A 276 -22.48 16.40 -3.84
N PRO A 277 -22.51 16.54 -2.49
CA PRO A 277 -22.78 17.82 -1.81
C PRO A 277 -21.86 18.99 -2.18
N TYR A 278 -20.65 18.71 -2.68
CA TYR A 278 -19.70 19.73 -3.12
C TYR A 278 -20.03 20.33 -4.49
N LEU A 279 -20.82 19.64 -5.33
CA LEU A 279 -21.19 20.09 -6.66
C LEU A 279 -22.27 21.18 -6.63
N SER A 280 -23.19 21.12 -5.66
CA SER A 280 -24.22 22.14 -5.45
C SER A 280 -23.66 23.53 -5.08
N HIS A 281 -22.41 23.59 -4.60
CA HIS A 281 -21.79 24.81 -4.08
C HIS A 281 -20.66 25.36 -4.98
N VAL A 282 -20.10 24.57 -5.91
CA VAL A 282 -18.88 24.92 -6.65
C VAL A 282 -19.02 24.63 -8.14
N ARG A 283 -18.73 25.65 -8.98
CA ARG A 283 -18.71 25.54 -10.45
C ARG A 283 -17.72 24.45 -10.92
N LEU A 284 -18.17 23.58 -11.83
CA LEU A 284 -17.43 22.41 -12.34
C LEU A 284 -16.00 22.72 -12.81
N TRP A 285 -15.80 23.80 -13.58
CA TRP A 285 -14.47 24.21 -14.06
C TRP A 285 -13.42 24.39 -12.94
N ARG A 286 -13.82 24.85 -11.74
CA ARG A 286 -12.89 24.95 -10.60
C ARG A 286 -12.56 23.59 -9.98
N VAL A 287 -13.49 22.63 -10.05
CA VAL A 287 -13.23 21.24 -9.63
C VAL A 287 -12.23 20.59 -10.59
N HIS A 288 -12.43 20.74 -11.90
CA HIS A 288 -11.52 20.20 -12.93
C HIS A 288 -10.11 20.79 -12.86
N LEU A 289 -9.99 22.12 -12.67
CA LEU A 289 -8.69 22.78 -12.47
C LEU A 289 -7.96 22.22 -11.23
N PHE A 290 -8.66 22.10 -10.11
CA PHE A 290 -8.10 21.53 -8.88
C PHE A 290 -7.63 20.08 -9.09
N THR A 291 -8.42 19.23 -9.76
CA THR A 291 -7.99 17.86 -10.06
C THR A 291 -6.79 17.78 -10.98
N MET A 292 -6.67 18.67 -11.97
CA MET A 292 -5.49 18.69 -12.86
C MET A 292 -4.22 19.02 -12.07
N ILE A 293 -4.27 19.97 -11.14
CA ILE A 293 -3.16 20.29 -10.23
C ILE A 293 -2.80 19.08 -9.35
N GLN A 294 -3.80 18.36 -8.81
CA GLN A 294 -3.55 17.15 -8.01
C GLN A 294 -2.91 16.01 -8.84
N VAL A 295 -3.36 15.80 -10.07
CA VAL A 295 -2.80 14.78 -10.98
C VAL A 295 -1.38 15.15 -11.41
N LEU A 296 -1.11 16.44 -11.66
CA LEU A 296 0.24 16.94 -11.96
C LEU A 296 1.19 16.72 -10.78
N CYS A 297 0.76 17.02 -9.55
CA CYS A 297 1.53 16.73 -8.34
C CYS A 297 1.80 15.23 -8.18
N LEU A 298 0.79 14.38 -8.40
CA LEU A 298 0.98 12.91 -8.36
C LEU A 298 1.97 12.42 -9.43
N ALA A 299 1.94 12.99 -10.63
CA ALA A 299 2.90 12.68 -11.69
C ALA A 299 4.32 13.13 -11.35
N LEU A 300 4.50 14.32 -10.75
CA LEU A 300 5.79 14.79 -10.25
C LEU A 300 6.37 13.84 -9.19
N LEU A 301 5.55 13.45 -8.20
CA LEU A 301 5.93 12.49 -7.16
C LEU A 301 6.28 11.11 -7.75
N TRP A 302 5.60 10.69 -8.82
CA TRP A 302 5.92 9.44 -9.55
C TRP A 302 7.28 9.52 -10.25
N VAL A 303 7.59 10.63 -10.94
CA VAL A 303 8.89 10.86 -11.57
C VAL A 303 10.00 10.86 -10.51
N ILE A 304 9.83 11.58 -9.41
CA ILE A 304 10.82 11.62 -8.32
C ILE A 304 11.05 10.22 -7.72
N LYS A 305 9.98 9.45 -7.50
CA LYS A 305 10.07 8.06 -7.01
C LYS A 305 10.79 7.11 -7.98
N SER A 306 10.79 7.38 -9.28
CA SER A 306 11.54 6.58 -10.26
C SER A 306 13.07 6.72 -10.11
N ILE A 307 13.54 7.82 -9.52
CA ILE A 307 14.96 8.10 -9.30
C ILE A 307 15.38 7.47 -7.97
N LYS A 308 16.07 6.31 -8.05
CA LYS A 308 16.45 5.50 -6.88
C LYS A 308 17.19 6.29 -5.80
N GLU A 309 18.13 7.15 -6.21
CA GLU A 309 18.97 7.97 -5.31
C GLU A 309 18.15 8.98 -4.49
N ILE A 310 17.07 9.53 -5.06
CA ILE A 310 16.26 10.59 -4.43
C ILE A 310 15.07 9.99 -3.67
N SER A 311 14.65 8.76 -3.99
CA SER A 311 13.47 8.11 -3.40
C SER A 311 13.53 7.95 -1.87
N ILE A 312 14.71 7.96 -1.26
CA ILE A 312 14.87 7.91 0.22
C ILE A 312 14.57 9.28 0.85
N LEU A 313 14.82 10.39 0.14
CA LEU A 313 14.57 11.76 0.60
C LEU A 313 13.10 12.20 0.47
N PHE A 314 12.23 11.33 -0.07
CA PHE A 314 10.85 11.65 -0.46
C PHE A 314 10.00 12.31 0.66
N PRO A 315 10.00 11.85 1.93
CA PRO A 315 9.28 12.54 3.00
C PRO A 315 9.91 13.88 3.43
N LEU A 316 11.24 13.97 3.46
CA LEU A 316 11.96 15.19 3.85
C LEU A 316 11.71 16.37 2.89
N MET A 317 11.64 16.09 1.59
CA MET A 317 11.34 17.12 0.58
C MET A 317 9.93 17.70 0.77
N HIS A 318 8.97 16.86 1.16
CA HIS A 318 7.61 17.32 1.48
C HIS A 318 7.56 18.08 2.81
N GLU A 319 8.31 17.65 3.84
CA GLU A 319 8.35 18.37 5.12
C GLU A 319 9.00 19.75 5.02
N MET A 320 10.09 19.93 4.26
CA MET A 320 10.72 21.26 4.11
C MET A 320 9.74 22.29 3.52
N HIS A 321 9.06 21.96 2.42
CA HIS A 321 8.05 22.85 1.83
C HIS A 321 6.84 23.06 2.76
N TRP A 322 6.50 22.07 3.61
CA TRP A 322 5.40 22.18 4.58
C TRP A 322 5.79 22.98 5.84
N LEU A 323 7.08 23.04 6.19
CA LEU A 323 7.62 23.94 7.21
C LEU A 323 7.65 25.39 6.72
N ASP A 324 8.02 25.62 5.47
CA ASP A 324 8.00 26.96 4.86
C ASP A 324 6.57 27.54 4.78
N ASP A 325 5.56 26.69 4.51
CA ASP A 325 4.14 27.07 4.59
C ASP A 325 3.64 27.37 6.02
N ILE A 326 4.37 26.95 7.07
CA ILE A 326 4.02 27.12 8.49
C ILE A 326 4.77 28.27 9.16
N LEU A 327 5.88 28.74 8.60
CA LEU A 327 6.59 29.93 9.07
C LEU A 327 5.97 31.20 8.46
N PRO A 328 5.08 31.93 9.17
CA PRO A 328 4.72 33.26 8.72
C PRO A 328 5.96 34.16 8.73
N GLU A 329 6.09 35.04 7.74
CA GLU A 329 7.02 36.17 7.84
C GLU A 329 6.82 36.87 9.19
N SER A 330 7.90 36.99 9.96
CA SER A 330 7.89 37.42 11.35
C SER A 330 7.77 38.95 11.51
N SER A 331 6.78 39.57 10.84
CA SER A 331 6.64 41.03 10.78
C SER A 331 5.23 41.57 10.51
N CYS A 332 4.20 41.10 11.24
CA CYS A 332 3.02 41.96 11.44
C CYS A 332 2.44 41.91 12.86
N SER A 333 2.88 42.86 13.69
CA SER A 333 2.39 43.03 15.06
C SER A 333 1.03 43.73 15.08
N ARG A 334 0.17 43.29 16.03
CA ARG A 334 -0.75 44.15 16.80
C ARG A 334 -1.98 44.74 16.08
N LYS A 335 -3.15 44.08 16.22
CA LYS A 335 -4.40 44.71 16.77
C LYS A 335 -5.59 43.76 17.07
N LYS A 336 -6.08 43.86 18.33
CA LYS A 336 -7.46 43.69 18.87
C LYS A 336 -8.09 42.28 19.12
N LYS A 337 -8.32 41.99 20.42
CA LYS A 337 -9.35 41.09 21.03
C LYS A 337 -10.76 41.70 20.82
N LYS A 338 -11.96 41.11 21.04
CA LYS A 338 -12.62 40.02 21.86
C LYS A 338 -14.01 39.75 21.18
N PRO A 339 -14.99 38.94 21.67
CA PRO A 339 -15.05 37.62 22.35
C PRO A 339 -15.99 36.58 21.61
N ALA A 340 -16.40 35.46 22.26
CA ALA A 340 -17.30 34.39 21.76
C ALA A 340 -18.81 34.77 21.74
N LEU A 341 -19.83 34.07 21.18
CA LEU A 341 -20.19 32.66 20.83
C LEU A 341 -21.04 32.62 19.50
N PRO A 342 -21.71 31.52 19.01
CA PRO A 342 -21.60 30.06 19.22
C PRO A 342 -21.40 29.25 17.89
N GLU A 343 -21.52 27.93 17.99
CA GLU A 343 -21.46 26.87 16.97
C GLU A 343 -22.18 27.14 15.62
N SER A 344 -21.43 27.19 14.50
CA SER A 344 -21.99 26.98 13.15
C SER A 344 -20.95 26.67 12.05
N ASN A 345 -21.27 25.67 11.22
CA ASN A 345 -20.84 25.46 9.83
C ASN A 345 -19.34 25.25 9.48
N SER A 346 -19.07 24.04 8.95
CA SER A 346 -17.92 23.64 8.12
C SER A 346 -17.68 24.47 6.83
N LYS A 347 -18.44 25.54 6.60
CA LYS A 347 -18.44 26.34 5.37
C LYS A 347 -17.30 27.36 5.31
N THR A 348 -16.73 27.74 6.47
CA THR A 348 -15.74 28.83 6.56
C THR A 348 -14.30 28.39 6.23
N THR A 349 -13.93 27.14 6.52
CA THR A 349 -12.53 26.67 6.38
C THR A 349 -12.09 26.55 4.91
N VAL A 350 -12.95 26.02 4.04
CA VAL A 350 -12.60 25.80 2.61
C VAL A 350 -12.51 27.11 1.83
N VAL A 351 -13.38 28.08 2.13
CA VAL A 351 -13.35 29.40 1.46
C VAL A 351 -12.11 30.19 1.89
N ARG A 352 -11.72 30.15 3.18
CA ARG A 352 -10.48 30.78 3.66
C ARG A 352 -9.22 30.16 3.04
N MET A 353 -9.17 28.84 2.84
CA MET A 353 -8.06 28.19 2.14
C MET A 353 -7.94 28.66 0.68
N LEU A 354 -9.05 28.77 -0.06
CA LEU A 354 -8.97 29.23 -1.46
C LEU A 354 -8.59 30.71 -1.62
N SER A 355 -8.85 31.56 -0.61
CA SER A 355 -8.45 32.97 -0.64
C SER A 355 -7.01 33.24 -0.19
N CYS A 356 -6.29 32.22 0.32
CA CYS A 356 -4.92 32.34 0.83
C CYS A 356 -3.88 31.61 -0.03
N LEU A 357 -4.23 31.08 -1.20
CA LEU A 357 -3.27 30.56 -2.17
C LEU A 357 -2.56 31.73 -2.87
N PRO A 358 -1.23 31.92 -2.70
CA PRO A 358 -0.49 32.90 -3.48
C PRO A 358 -0.43 32.42 -4.94
N PHE A 359 -1.16 33.09 -5.82
CA PHE A 359 -1.29 32.72 -7.23
C PHE A 359 -0.04 33.08 -8.07
N GLY A 360 1.14 33.15 -7.44
CA GLY A 360 2.32 33.87 -7.95
C GLY A 360 3.67 33.35 -7.43
N SER A 361 3.86 32.03 -7.36
CA SER A 361 5.17 31.44 -7.04
C SER A 361 5.51 30.18 -7.85
N PHE A 362 4.80 29.92 -8.95
CA PHE A 362 5.03 28.76 -9.85
C PHE A 362 5.87 29.15 -11.08
N LEU A 363 7.02 29.80 -10.86
CA LEU A 363 7.92 30.20 -11.96
C LEU A 363 9.34 30.54 -11.48
N PHE A 364 10.10 29.54 -11.01
CA PHE A 364 11.58 29.54 -11.08
C PHE A 364 12.14 28.11 -10.97
N LEU A 365 12.13 27.41 -12.11
CA LEU A 365 12.87 26.15 -12.25
C LEU A 365 14.29 26.46 -12.75
N SER A 366 15.20 26.76 -11.83
CA SER A 366 16.62 26.97 -12.14
C SER A 366 17.52 26.21 -11.16
N MET A 367 17.77 24.93 -11.47
CA MET A 367 18.80 24.13 -10.79
C MET A 367 20.20 24.61 -11.22
N PRO A 368 21.13 24.89 -10.29
CA PRO A 368 22.54 24.80 -10.57
C PRO A 368 23.00 23.33 -10.42
N LEU A 369 23.42 22.70 -11.52
CA LEU A 369 24.25 21.50 -11.47
C LEU A 369 25.66 21.88 -11.01
N SER A 370 26.03 21.62 -9.75
CA SER A 370 27.44 21.47 -9.33
C SER A 370 27.55 21.09 -7.84
N GLY A 371 28.50 20.20 -7.51
CA GLY A 371 28.94 19.97 -6.13
C GLY A 371 28.69 18.56 -5.55
N LEU A 372 29.70 17.70 -5.72
CA LEU A 372 30.13 16.52 -4.94
C LEU A 372 29.48 16.30 -3.54
N ILE A 373 29.37 15.07 -3.00
CA ILE A 373 30.44 14.05 -2.86
C ILE A 373 29.92 12.61 -3.03
N PHE A 374 30.69 11.79 -3.76
CA PHE A 374 30.55 10.33 -3.85
C PHE A 374 30.80 9.62 -2.51
N ILE A 375 29.89 8.77 -2.07
CA ILE A 375 30.21 7.61 -1.20
C ILE A 375 29.37 6.41 -1.66
N PRO A 376 29.95 5.43 -2.40
CA PRO A 376 29.25 4.20 -2.74
C PRO A 376 29.32 3.22 -1.55
N ILE A 377 28.16 2.79 -1.02
CA ILE A 377 28.10 1.67 -0.07
C ILE A 377 26.97 0.72 -0.51
N TRP A 378 27.28 -0.58 -0.47
CA TRP A 378 26.43 -1.74 -0.85
C TRP A 378 26.37 -2.09 -2.34
N ASN A 379 27.35 -2.91 -2.72
CA ASN A 379 27.19 -4.03 -3.64
C ASN A 379 27.28 -5.32 -2.81
#